data_AF-A0A800F518-F1
#
_entry.id   AF-A0A800F518-F1
#
_cell.length_a   1.000
_cell.length_b   1.000
_cell.length_c   1.000
_cell.angle_alpha   90.00
_cell.angle_beta   90.00
_cell.angle_gamma   90.00
#
_symmetry.space_group_name_H-M   'P 1'
#
loop_
_entity.id
_entity.type
_entity.pdbx_description
1 polymer ?
#
loop_
_entity_poly.entity_id
_entity_poly.type
_entity_poly.pdbx_seq_one_letter_code
_entity_poly.pdbx_strand_id
1 'polypeptide(L)'
;MTSRLVVGALALAFLIAPAAVAQQRSDTDLLEQGQQLYQEKCALCHKDSGAGDPPTFPALSGSDQLQDPVRVVRSIRRGRGRMPPFPGLTAAELSSLATYVRDQWANGSRGVTTEEVASALEGIDEASPMVSVWDGVFTEAQASRGKAVYEGACGTCHGYRLNGAPDDPDMRSTPPLARARFLRVWQGRSLATLFEFTRATMPEDNPESMTEQEYIDVIAYMLSVGEMPAGGDELQPDADSLAGVIILGERTEMEPPRLTGADERP
;
A
#
# COMPACT_ATOMS: atom_id res chain seq x y z
N MET A 1 38.46 49.90 -55.32
CA MET A 1 37.12 50.05 -54.71
C MET A 1 36.40 48.73 -54.86
N THR A 2 36.53 47.84 -53.87
CA THR A 2 35.95 46.49 -53.86
C THR A 2 34.87 46.43 -52.78
N SER A 3 33.60 46.50 -53.19
CA SER A 3 32.46 46.40 -52.28
C SER A 3 32.12 44.92 -52.06
N ARG A 4 32.23 44.45 -50.82
CA ARG A 4 31.73 43.14 -50.37
C ARG A 4 30.33 43.34 -49.76
N LEU A 5 29.30 42.81 -50.42
CA LEU A 5 27.95 42.67 -49.88
C LEU A 5 27.93 41.48 -48.91
N VAL A 6 27.68 41.75 -47.64
CA VAL A 6 27.36 40.73 -46.63
C VAL A 6 25.84 40.62 -46.58
N VAL A 7 25.29 39.51 -47.10
CA VAL A 7 23.88 39.15 -46.95
C VAL A 7 23.71 38.51 -45.58
N GLY A 8 23.09 39.24 -44.65
CA GLY A 8 22.70 38.73 -43.33
C GLY A 8 21.46 37.85 -43.46
N ALA A 9 21.61 36.55 -43.17
CA ALA A 9 20.48 35.65 -43.00
C ALA A 9 19.84 35.90 -41.63
N LEU A 10 18.61 36.41 -41.61
CA LEU A 10 17.76 36.40 -40.41
C LEU A 10 17.44 34.93 -40.07
N ALA A 11 18.01 34.42 -38.99
CA ALA A 11 17.56 33.19 -38.37
C ALA A 11 16.23 33.47 -37.64
N LEU A 12 15.13 32.97 -38.19
CA LEU A 12 13.83 32.95 -37.54
C LEU A 12 13.89 31.90 -36.41
N ALA A 13 14.12 32.34 -35.18
CA ALA A 13 14.08 31.47 -34.00
C ALA A 13 12.63 30.97 -33.80
N PHE A 14 12.41 29.69 -34.08
CA PHE A 14 11.15 28.99 -33.84
C PHE A 14 10.87 28.94 -32.33
N LEU A 15 9.97 29.80 -31.85
CA LEU A 15 9.37 29.73 -30.52
C LEU A 15 8.28 28.64 -30.50
N ILE A 16 8.67 27.38 -30.48
CA ILE A 16 7.77 26.27 -30.13
C ILE A 16 8.32 25.62 -28.87
N ALA A 17 7.49 25.55 -27.81
CA ALA A 17 7.42 24.47 -26.81
C ALA A 17 7.38 24.86 -25.30
N PRO A 18 6.31 25.53 -24.81
CA PRO A 18 5.93 25.40 -23.40
C PRO A 18 5.04 24.16 -23.14
N ALA A 19 4.13 23.81 -24.07
CA ALA A 19 3.12 22.78 -23.84
C ALA A 19 3.66 21.34 -23.92
N ALA A 20 4.51 21.02 -24.90
CA ALA A 20 5.06 19.66 -25.04
C ALA A 20 6.00 19.28 -23.89
N VAL A 21 6.76 20.25 -23.38
CA VAL A 21 7.64 20.06 -22.21
C VAL A 21 6.82 19.89 -20.93
N ALA A 22 5.72 20.63 -20.79
CA ALA A 22 4.81 20.48 -19.65
C ALA A 22 4.11 19.10 -19.64
N GLN A 23 3.64 18.63 -20.81
CA GLN A 23 3.00 17.31 -20.96
C GLN A 23 3.98 16.16 -20.65
N GLN A 24 5.20 16.23 -21.19
CA GLN A 24 6.22 15.20 -20.91
C GLN A 24 6.58 15.12 -19.43
N ARG A 25 6.62 16.28 -18.76
CA ARG A 25 6.88 16.35 -17.32
C ARG A 25 5.73 15.74 -16.51
N SER A 26 4.47 16.07 -16.85
CA SER A 26 3.32 15.46 -16.18
C SER A 26 3.25 13.95 -16.40
N ASP A 27 3.59 13.45 -17.58
CA ASP A 27 3.60 12.02 -17.87
C ASP A 27 4.68 11.29 -17.06
N THR A 28 5.85 11.93 -16.86
CA THR A 28 6.93 11.41 -16.01
C THR A 28 6.51 11.40 -14.54
N ASP A 29 5.93 12.49 -14.04
CA ASP A 29 5.46 12.61 -12.66
C ASP A 29 4.36 11.56 -12.35
N LEU A 30 3.47 11.27 -13.29
CA LEU A 30 2.45 10.21 -13.17
C LEU A 30 3.06 8.81 -13.07
N LEU A 31 4.08 8.50 -13.88
CA LEU A 31 4.76 7.20 -13.83
C LEU A 31 5.55 7.01 -12.53
N GLU A 32 6.24 8.06 -12.06
CA GLU A 32 6.95 8.03 -10.78
C GLU A 32 5.99 7.81 -9.59
N GLN A 33 4.84 8.51 -9.58
CA GLN A 33 3.80 8.28 -8.58
C GLN A 33 3.23 6.85 -8.67
N GLY A 34 2.95 6.36 -9.87
CA GLY A 34 2.47 5.00 -10.07
C GLY A 34 3.46 3.93 -9.59
N GLN A 35 4.75 4.15 -9.84
CA GLN A 35 5.81 3.28 -9.33
C GLN A 35 5.87 3.28 -7.80
N GLN A 36 5.81 4.46 -7.17
CA GLN A 36 5.83 4.57 -5.71
C GLN A 36 4.63 3.82 -5.10
N LEU A 37 3.43 4.04 -5.62
CA LEU A 37 2.23 3.36 -5.16
C LEU A 37 2.35 1.83 -5.33
N TYR A 38 2.93 1.36 -6.44
CA TYR A 38 3.16 -0.06 -6.65
C TYR A 38 4.09 -0.65 -5.60
N GLN A 39 5.20 0.04 -5.31
CA GLN A 39 6.18 -0.39 -4.31
C GLN A 39 5.57 -0.44 -2.90
N GLU A 40 4.75 0.54 -2.57
CA GLU A 40 4.11 0.63 -1.26
C GLU A 40 2.96 -0.39 -1.08
N LYS A 41 2.21 -0.69 -2.14
CA LYS A 41 0.91 -1.38 -2.01
C LYS A 41 0.83 -2.74 -2.70
N CYS A 42 1.64 -2.98 -3.73
CA CYS A 42 1.49 -4.14 -4.61
C CYS A 42 2.71 -5.08 -4.58
N ALA A 43 3.92 -4.53 -4.46
CA ALA A 43 5.17 -5.28 -4.56
C ALA A 43 5.32 -6.38 -3.48
N LEU A 44 4.65 -6.23 -2.33
CA LEU A 44 4.63 -7.25 -1.26
C LEU A 44 4.19 -8.63 -1.79
N CYS A 45 3.18 -8.67 -2.66
CA CYS A 45 2.65 -9.91 -3.22
C CYS A 45 3.11 -10.11 -4.68
N HIS A 46 3.12 -9.05 -5.48
CA HIS A 46 3.42 -9.15 -6.92
C HIS A 46 4.92 -9.07 -7.25
N LYS A 47 5.78 -8.80 -6.25
CA LYS A 47 7.24 -8.61 -6.37
C LYS A 47 7.60 -7.39 -7.25
N ASP A 48 8.81 -6.87 -7.11
CA ASP A 48 9.25 -5.70 -7.89
C ASP A 48 9.24 -5.95 -9.40
N SER A 49 9.52 -7.20 -9.80
CA SER A 49 9.53 -7.62 -11.20
C SER A 49 8.14 -7.92 -11.77
N GLY A 50 7.09 -7.88 -10.96
CA GLY A 50 5.74 -8.32 -11.35
C GLY A 50 5.62 -9.85 -11.50
N ALA A 51 6.63 -10.63 -11.11
CA ALA A 51 6.62 -12.08 -11.25
C ALA A 51 5.64 -12.78 -10.28
N GLY A 52 5.25 -12.12 -9.18
CA GLY A 52 4.46 -12.73 -8.12
C GLY A 52 5.11 -13.99 -7.52
N ASP A 53 4.33 -14.76 -6.79
CA ASP A 53 4.69 -16.08 -6.27
C ASP A 53 3.60 -17.11 -6.61
N PRO A 54 3.52 -17.57 -7.87
CA PRO A 54 2.44 -18.44 -8.30
C PRO A 54 2.46 -19.81 -7.59
N PRO A 55 1.30 -20.40 -7.27
CA PRO A 55 -0.04 -19.92 -7.60
C PRO A 55 -0.62 -18.92 -6.58
N THR A 56 0.03 -18.72 -5.43
CA THR A 56 -0.50 -17.94 -4.30
C THR A 56 -0.66 -16.47 -4.64
N PHE A 57 0.38 -15.86 -5.22
CA PHE A 57 0.35 -14.49 -5.72
C PHE A 57 0.62 -14.50 -7.23
N PRO A 58 -0.35 -14.16 -8.09
CA PRO A 58 -0.20 -14.32 -9.52
C PRO A 58 0.81 -13.32 -10.11
N ALA A 59 1.46 -13.73 -11.20
CA ALA A 59 2.31 -12.86 -12.00
C ALA A 59 1.47 -11.79 -12.73
N LEU A 60 1.94 -10.55 -12.68
CA LEU A 60 1.51 -9.45 -13.53
C LEU A 60 2.25 -9.47 -14.87
N SER A 61 3.54 -9.80 -14.83
CA SER A 61 4.39 -9.90 -16.02
C SER A 61 3.81 -10.89 -17.03
N GLY A 62 3.47 -10.43 -18.24
CA GLY A 62 2.92 -11.27 -19.31
C GLY A 62 1.44 -11.64 -19.13
N SER A 63 0.71 -11.02 -18.20
CA SER A 63 -0.72 -11.26 -18.02
C SER A 63 -1.56 -10.51 -19.04
N ASP A 64 -2.33 -11.24 -19.86
CA ASP A 64 -3.29 -10.65 -20.82
C ASP A 64 -4.37 -9.81 -20.13
N GLN A 65 -4.62 -10.02 -18.83
CA GLN A 65 -5.58 -9.22 -18.07
C GLN A 65 -5.17 -7.75 -17.99
N LEU A 66 -3.88 -7.45 -18.10
CA LEU A 66 -3.37 -6.08 -18.09
C LEU A 66 -3.65 -5.32 -19.40
N GLN A 67 -4.25 -5.95 -20.42
CA GLN A 67 -4.63 -5.26 -21.66
C GLN A 67 -5.92 -4.43 -21.50
N ASP A 68 -6.80 -4.78 -20.56
CA ASP A 68 -8.07 -4.10 -20.30
C ASP A 68 -7.94 -3.11 -19.12
N PRO A 69 -7.94 -1.77 -19.36
CA PRO A 69 -7.68 -0.79 -18.31
C PRO A 69 -8.82 -0.71 -17.30
N VAL A 70 -10.07 -0.90 -17.73
CA VAL A 70 -11.24 -0.91 -16.85
C VAL A 70 -11.17 -2.08 -15.88
N ARG A 71 -10.75 -3.25 -16.37
CA ARG A 71 -10.51 -4.43 -15.52
C ARG A 71 -9.40 -4.20 -14.51
N VAL A 72 -8.28 -3.60 -14.91
CA VAL A 72 -7.17 -3.30 -13.99
C VAL A 72 -7.64 -2.38 -12.88
N VAL A 73 -8.30 -1.27 -13.22
CA VAL A 73 -8.81 -0.30 -12.24
C VAL A 73 -9.82 -0.95 -11.28
N ARG A 74 -10.75 -1.76 -11.79
CA ARG A 74 -11.73 -2.47 -10.95
C ARG A 74 -11.08 -3.48 -10.02
N SER A 75 -10.07 -4.22 -10.50
CA SER A 75 -9.35 -5.20 -9.67
C SER A 75 -8.57 -4.52 -8.56
N ILE A 76 -7.99 -3.34 -8.80
CA ILE A 76 -7.33 -2.54 -7.76
C ILE A 76 -8.37 -1.99 -6.77
N ARG A 77 -9.46 -1.37 -7.24
CA ARG A 77 -10.44 -0.74 -6.34
C ARG A 77 -11.13 -1.75 -5.44
N ARG A 78 -11.62 -2.86 -5.99
CA ARG A 78 -12.46 -3.85 -5.29
C ARG A 78 -11.71 -5.08 -4.81
N GLY A 79 -10.42 -5.20 -5.12
CA GLY A 79 -9.70 -6.44 -4.92
C GLY A 79 -10.18 -7.55 -5.86
N ARG A 80 -9.54 -8.72 -5.76
CA ARG A 80 -9.92 -9.94 -6.49
C ARG A 80 -9.26 -11.16 -5.84
N GLY A 81 -10.08 -12.11 -5.38
CA GLY A 81 -9.55 -13.27 -4.64
C GLY A 81 -8.84 -12.77 -3.39
N ARG A 82 -7.57 -13.14 -3.21
CA ARG A 82 -6.73 -12.67 -2.09
C ARG A 82 -6.17 -11.26 -2.26
N MET A 83 -6.27 -10.66 -3.45
CA MET A 83 -5.83 -9.27 -3.63
C MET A 83 -6.83 -8.38 -2.86
N PRO A 84 -6.38 -7.68 -1.79
CA PRO A 84 -7.29 -6.88 -0.98
C PRO A 84 -7.80 -5.66 -1.78
N PRO A 85 -8.96 -5.10 -1.41
CA PRO A 85 -9.43 -3.83 -1.96
C PRO A 85 -8.51 -2.66 -1.57
N PHE A 86 -8.42 -1.66 -2.46
CA PHE A 86 -7.73 -0.38 -2.20
C PHE A 86 -8.70 0.81 -2.31
N PRO A 87 -9.66 0.94 -1.38
CA PRO A 87 -10.73 1.94 -1.46
C PRO A 87 -10.22 3.38 -1.32
N GLY A 88 -9.12 3.58 -0.58
CA GLY A 88 -8.56 4.90 -0.28
C GLY A 88 -7.76 5.55 -1.42
N LEU A 89 -7.55 4.89 -2.56
CA LEU A 89 -6.86 5.49 -3.70
C LEU A 89 -7.78 6.45 -4.46
N THR A 90 -7.32 7.69 -4.64
CA THR A 90 -8.00 8.70 -5.47
C THR A 90 -8.06 8.29 -6.94
N ALA A 91 -8.91 8.94 -7.73
CA ALA A 91 -8.99 8.69 -9.17
C ALA A 91 -7.65 8.94 -9.88
N ALA A 92 -6.91 9.97 -9.47
CA ALA A 92 -5.59 10.28 -10.01
C ALA A 92 -4.57 9.19 -9.66
N GLU A 93 -4.50 8.77 -8.39
CA GLU A 93 -3.59 7.70 -7.96
C GLU A 93 -3.89 6.37 -8.66
N LEU A 94 -5.17 6.03 -8.86
CA LEU A 94 -5.57 4.85 -9.64
C LEU A 94 -5.13 4.97 -11.10
N SER A 95 -5.27 6.15 -11.69
CA SER A 95 -4.82 6.44 -13.06
C SER A 95 -3.31 6.22 -13.19
N SER A 96 -2.52 6.81 -12.28
CA SER A 96 -1.06 6.70 -12.20
C SER A 96 -0.62 5.25 -12.00
N LEU A 97 -1.19 4.55 -11.01
CA LEU A 97 -0.85 3.17 -10.68
C LEU A 97 -1.22 2.21 -11.81
N ALA A 98 -2.44 2.31 -12.37
CA ALA A 98 -2.86 1.46 -13.47
C ALA A 98 -2.01 1.72 -14.73
N THR A 99 -1.63 2.98 -14.98
CA THR A 99 -0.70 3.33 -16.06
C THR A 99 0.65 2.66 -15.85
N TYR A 100 1.26 2.80 -14.67
CA TYR A 100 2.55 2.19 -14.37
C TYR A 100 2.52 0.65 -14.51
N VAL A 101 1.54 -0.02 -13.89
CA VAL A 101 1.43 -1.49 -13.96
C VAL A 101 1.31 -1.98 -15.41
N ARG A 102 0.54 -1.28 -16.23
CA ARG A 102 0.37 -1.64 -17.64
C ARG A 102 1.61 -1.31 -18.46
N ASP A 103 2.24 -0.16 -18.24
CA ASP A 103 3.48 0.22 -18.92
C ASP A 103 4.59 -0.81 -18.69
N GLN A 104 4.74 -1.30 -17.45
CA GLN A 104 5.79 -2.26 -17.10
C GLN A 104 5.57 -3.67 -17.66
N TRP A 105 4.32 -4.14 -17.76
CA TRP A 105 4.03 -5.56 -17.99
C TRP A 105 3.00 -5.87 -19.09
N ALA A 106 2.31 -4.86 -19.62
CA ALA A 106 1.44 -5.00 -20.78
C ALA A 106 2.11 -4.41 -22.01
N ASN A 107 2.57 -5.30 -22.90
CA ASN A 107 3.20 -4.91 -24.16
C ASN A 107 2.30 -3.96 -24.97
N GLY A 108 2.83 -2.78 -25.33
CA GLY A 108 2.16 -1.81 -26.20
C GLY A 108 0.93 -1.13 -25.59
N SER A 109 0.82 -1.13 -24.26
CA SER A 109 -0.30 -0.47 -23.58
C SER A 109 -0.16 1.06 -23.64
N ARG A 110 -1.28 1.76 -23.81
CA ARG A 110 -1.36 3.20 -23.55
C ARG A 110 -1.67 3.46 -22.08
N GLY A 111 -1.40 4.69 -21.63
CA GLY A 111 -1.79 5.17 -20.32
C GLY A 111 -3.30 5.13 -20.08
N VAL A 112 -3.67 5.10 -18.81
CA VAL A 112 -5.05 5.09 -18.30
C VAL A 112 -5.39 6.51 -17.87
N THR A 113 -6.53 7.04 -18.34
CA THR A 113 -6.97 8.40 -17.99
C THR A 113 -7.92 8.41 -16.78
N THR A 114 -8.06 9.57 -16.15
CA THR A 114 -9.01 9.76 -15.03
C THR A 114 -10.46 9.56 -15.43
N GLU A 115 -10.82 9.79 -16.69
CA GLU A 115 -12.15 9.53 -17.23
C GLU A 115 -12.41 8.02 -17.37
N GLU A 116 -11.40 7.25 -17.77
CA GLU A 116 -11.48 5.79 -17.79
C GLU A 116 -11.59 5.22 -16.39
N VAL A 117 -10.87 5.80 -15.43
CA VAL A 117 -11.04 5.47 -14.00
C VAL A 117 -12.47 5.77 -13.56
N ALA A 118 -13.00 6.96 -13.83
CA ALA A 118 -14.37 7.32 -13.47
C ALA A 118 -15.40 6.35 -14.08
N SER A 119 -15.24 5.98 -15.35
CA SER A 119 -16.11 4.99 -16.00
C SER A 119 -15.98 3.59 -15.38
N ALA A 120 -14.76 3.18 -15.03
CA ALA A 120 -14.52 1.91 -14.35
C ALA A 120 -15.17 1.86 -12.96
N LEU A 121 -15.27 3.02 -12.30
CA LEU A 121 -15.83 3.19 -10.96
C LEU A 121 -17.33 3.54 -10.94
N GLU A 122 -17.98 3.64 -12.09
CA GLU A 122 -19.43 3.87 -12.15
C GLU A 122 -20.20 2.74 -11.43
N GLY A 123 -21.10 3.13 -10.51
CA GLY A 123 -21.87 2.18 -9.70
C GLY A 123 -21.06 1.47 -8.60
N ILE A 124 -19.89 2.00 -8.26
CA ILE A 124 -19.14 1.63 -7.05
C ILE A 124 -19.35 2.75 -6.03
N ASP A 125 -19.89 2.44 -4.86
CA ASP A 125 -20.06 3.42 -3.79
C ASP A 125 -18.72 4.08 -3.42
N GLU A 126 -18.78 5.33 -2.98
CA GLU A 126 -17.62 6.13 -2.57
C GLU A 126 -16.75 5.41 -1.53
N ALA A 127 -15.46 5.76 -1.52
CA ALA A 127 -14.47 5.14 -0.63
C ALA A 127 -14.97 5.10 0.82
N SER A 128 -15.05 3.89 1.40
CA SER A 128 -15.36 3.71 2.82
C SER A 128 -14.47 4.62 3.67
N PRO A 129 -15.00 5.22 4.75
CA PRO A 129 -14.22 6.09 5.61
C PRO A 129 -12.97 5.35 6.09
N MET A 130 -11.81 5.92 5.77
CA MET A 130 -10.52 5.36 6.16
C MET A 130 -10.26 5.72 7.62
N VAL A 131 -10.01 4.72 8.46
CA VAL A 131 -9.63 4.88 9.87
C VAL A 131 -8.22 4.35 10.08
N SER A 132 -7.60 4.69 11.20
CA SER A 132 -6.30 4.17 11.60
C SER A 132 -6.45 3.08 12.65
N VAL A 133 -5.49 2.16 12.69
CA VAL A 133 -5.31 1.23 13.83
C VAL A 133 -5.20 1.94 15.19
N TRP A 134 -4.90 3.24 15.21
CA TRP A 134 -4.86 4.08 16.42
C TRP A 134 -6.23 4.55 16.90
N ASP A 135 -7.30 4.32 16.15
CA ASP A 135 -8.66 4.80 16.47
C ASP A 135 -9.47 3.80 17.32
N GLY A 136 -8.83 2.78 17.91
CA GLY A 136 -9.53 1.80 18.75
C GLY A 136 -10.29 0.76 17.92
N VAL A 137 -9.62 0.12 16.97
CA VAL A 137 -10.31 -0.71 15.94
C VAL A 137 -10.60 -2.15 16.36
N PHE A 138 -10.11 -2.59 17.53
CA PHE A 138 -10.27 -3.95 18.04
C PHE A 138 -10.65 -3.93 19.52
N THR A 139 -11.22 -5.03 20.03
CA THR A 139 -11.56 -5.15 21.47
C THR A 139 -10.45 -5.85 22.26
N GLU A 140 -10.36 -5.56 23.56
CA GLU A 140 -9.44 -6.27 24.47
C GLU A 140 -9.73 -7.78 24.52
N ALA A 141 -11.01 -8.15 24.43
CA ALA A 141 -11.43 -9.56 24.35
C ALA A 141 -10.88 -10.22 23.07
N GLN A 142 -10.94 -9.53 21.94
CA GLN A 142 -10.39 -10.01 20.66
C GLN A 142 -8.88 -10.24 20.75
N ALA A 143 -8.13 -9.25 21.26
CA ALA A 143 -6.69 -9.38 21.46
C ALA A 143 -6.33 -10.52 22.45
N SER A 144 -7.16 -10.73 23.48
CA SER A 144 -6.95 -11.81 24.44
C SER A 144 -7.12 -13.20 23.82
N ARG A 145 -8.12 -13.39 22.95
CA ARG A 145 -8.27 -14.64 22.17
C ARG A 145 -7.10 -14.83 21.21
N GLY A 146 -6.68 -13.75 20.54
CA GLY A 146 -5.54 -13.74 19.63
C GLY A 146 -4.24 -14.17 20.29
N LYS A 147 -4.00 -13.74 21.52
CA LYS A 147 -2.83 -14.15 22.32
C LYS A 147 -2.77 -15.66 22.49
N ALA A 148 -3.88 -16.31 22.83
CA ALA A 148 -3.93 -17.75 23.03
C ALA A 148 -3.62 -18.52 21.75
N VAL A 149 -4.14 -18.06 20.61
CA VAL A 149 -3.82 -18.62 19.28
C VAL A 149 -2.35 -18.42 18.94
N TYR A 150 -1.84 -17.19 19.12
CA TYR A 150 -0.47 -16.81 18.82
C TYR A 150 0.56 -17.67 19.56
N GLU A 151 0.34 -17.93 20.84
CA GLU A 151 1.24 -18.74 21.67
C GLU A 151 1.40 -20.17 21.14
N GLY A 152 0.34 -20.74 20.55
CA GLY A 152 0.38 -22.09 19.96
C GLY A 152 0.93 -22.13 18.53
N ALA A 153 0.56 -21.17 17.69
CA ALA A 153 0.82 -21.23 16.25
C ALA A 153 2.00 -20.37 15.77
N CYS A 154 2.34 -19.30 16.48
CA CYS A 154 3.26 -18.27 15.98
C CYS A 154 4.49 -18.07 16.88
N GLY A 155 4.30 -18.22 18.19
CA GLY A 155 5.28 -17.83 19.22
C GLY A 155 6.62 -18.57 19.14
N THR A 156 6.63 -19.82 18.68
CA THR A 156 7.86 -20.61 18.49
C THR A 156 8.81 -19.95 17.50
N CYS A 157 8.29 -19.39 16.40
CA CYS A 157 9.09 -18.80 15.35
C CYS A 157 9.26 -17.29 15.53
N HIS A 158 8.18 -16.57 15.86
CA HIS A 158 8.20 -15.10 15.95
C HIS A 158 8.46 -14.56 17.37
N GLY A 159 8.78 -15.44 18.31
CA GLY A 159 8.98 -15.14 19.73
C GLY A 159 7.65 -14.92 20.45
N TYR A 160 7.53 -15.43 21.67
CA TYR A 160 6.32 -15.26 22.51
C TYR A 160 6.00 -13.79 22.85
N ARG A 161 6.95 -12.87 22.61
CA ARG A 161 6.78 -11.42 22.77
C ARG A 161 6.73 -10.65 21.44
N LEU A 162 6.53 -11.36 20.32
CA LEU A 162 6.44 -10.80 18.95
C LEU A 162 7.71 -10.05 18.50
N ASN A 163 8.84 -10.34 19.13
CA ASN A 163 10.11 -9.66 18.89
C ASN A 163 10.94 -10.32 17.77
N GLY A 164 10.45 -11.40 17.17
CA GLY A 164 11.18 -12.20 16.19
C GLY A 164 12.35 -12.97 16.81
N ALA A 165 13.07 -13.71 15.96
CA ALA A 165 14.35 -14.35 16.29
C ALA A 165 15.45 -13.85 15.34
N PRO A 166 15.82 -12.55 15.37
CA PRO A 166 16.71 -11.99 14.35
C PRO A 166 18.15 -12.49 14.44
N ASP A 167 18.65 -12.90 15.62
CA ASP A 167 20.07 -13.09 15.91
C ASP A 167 20.41 -14.43 16.60
N ASP A 168 19.49 -15.41 16.59
CA ASP A 168 19.77 -16.75 17.12
C ASP A 168 20.38 -17.62 16.00
N PRO A 169 21.64 -18.10 16.13
CA PRO A 169 22.30 -18.89 15.08
C PRO A 169 21.67 -20.27 14.88
N ASP A 170 20.90 -20.76 15.85
CA ASP A 170 20.25 -22.08 15.81
C ASP A 170 18.79 -21.99 15.32
N MET A 171 18.25 -20.79 15.10
CA MET A 171 16.90 -20.56 14.57
C MET A 171 16.90 -19.82 13.23
N ARG A 172 15.89 -20.12 12.42
CA ARG A 172 15.64 -19.36 11.18
C ARG A 172 15.28 -17.92 11.56
N SER A 173 15.92 -16.95 10.90
CA SER A 173 15.64 -15.53 11.13
C SER A 173 14.18 -15.22 10.80
N THR A 174 13.43 -14.77 11.80
CA THR A 174 12.02 -14.38 11.66
C THR A 174 11.80 -12.93 12.04
N PRO A 175 10.92 -12.21 11.31
CA PRO A 175 10.67 -10.82 11.59
C PRO A 175 9.87 -10.63 12.90
N PRO A 176 10.09 -9.51 13.61
CA PRO A 176 9.19 -9.06 14.67
C PRO A 176 7.81 -8.71 14.11
N LEU A 177 6.77 -9.02 14.88
CA LEU A 177 5.36 -8.88 14.48
C LEU A 177 4.65 -7.73 15.17
N ALA A 178 5.34 -6.94 15.98
CA ALA A 178 4.77 -5.76 16.62
C ALA A 178 5.80 -4.61 16.73
N ARG A 179 5.31 -3.44 17.17
CA ARG A 179 6.10 -2.23 17.49
C ARG A 179 6.82 -1.62 16.28
N ALA A 180 7.81 -0.76 16.54
CA ALA A 180 8.52 0.02 15.53
C ALA A 180 9.09 -0.79 14.36
N ARG A 181 9.57 -2.02 14.58
CA ARG A 181 10.12 -2.85 13.48
C ARG A 181 9.02 -3.35 12.54
N PHE A 182 7.87 -3.73 13.09
CA PHE A 182 6.68 -4.07 12.31
C PHE A 182 6.20 -2.85 11.51
N LEU A 183 6.09 -1.69 12.15
CA LEU A 183 5.62 -0.46 11.50
C LEU A 183 6.48 -0.02 10.31
N ARG A 184 7.81 -0.24 10.34
CA ARG A 184 8.68 0.05 9.18
C ARG A 184 8.29 -0.70 7.91
N VAL A 185 7.72 -1.89 8.05
CA VAL A 185 7.29 -2.73 6.92
C VAL A 185 5.83 -2.47 6.59
N TRP A 186 4.98 -2.31 7.61
CA TRP A 186 3.53 -2.34 7.43
C TRP A 186 2.85 -0.98 7.37
N GLN A 187 3.52 0.11 7.73
CA GLN A 187 2.93 1.45 7.64
C GLN A 187 2.46 1.77 6.21
N GLY A 188 1.30 2.43 6.10
CA GLY A 188 0.67 2.81 4.83
C GLY A 188 -0.14 1.71 4.14
N ARG A 189 -0.15 0.47 4.68
CA ARG A 189 -0.95 -0.66 4.21
C ARG A 189 -2.20 -0.84 5.07
N SER A 190 -3.22 -1.51 4.53
CA SER A 190 -4.45 -1.81 5.28
C SER A 190 -4.33 -3.10 6.09
N LEU A 191 -5.20 -3.27 7.09
CA LEU A 191 -5.34 -4.55 7.77
C LEU A 191 -5.79 -5.66 6.82
N ALA A 192 -6.52 -5.36 5.75
CA ALA A 192 -6.84 -6.35 4.72
C ALA A 192 -5.59 -6.90 4.03
N THR A 193 -4.60 -6.03 3.74
CA THR A 193 -3.31 -6.48 3.18
C THR A 193 -2.55 -7.38 4.15
N LEU A 194 -2.49 -7.01 5.43
CA LEU A 194 -1.86 -7.84 6.46
C LEU A 194 -2.56 -9.19 6.61
N PHE A 195 -3.88 -9.16 6.73
CA PHE A 195 -4.73 -10.35 6.89
C PHE A 195 -4.55 -11.34 5.76
N GLU A 196 -4.70 -10.91 4.50
CA GLU A 196 -4.56 -11.79 3.34
C GLU A 196 -3.14 -12.30 3.17
N PHE A 197 -2.13 -11.46 3.42
CA PHE A 197 -0.73 -11.89 3.37
C PHE A 197 -0.42 -12.94 4.44
N THR A 198 -0.84 -12.71 5.68
CA THR A 198 -0.63 -13.64 6.79
C THR A 198 -1.32 -14.98 6.51
N ARG A 199 -2.58 -14.97 6.07
CA ARG A 199 -3.30 -16.21 5.70
C ARG A 199 -2.58 -17.00 4.61
N ALA A 200 -2.09 -16.29 3.59
CA ALA A 200 -1.50 -16.91 2.42
C ALA A 200 -0.07 -17.44 2.65
N THR A 201 0.62 -16.97 3.69
CA THR A 201 2.06 -17.26 3.90
C THR A 201 2.38 -17.84 5.27
N MET A 202 1.44 -17.81 6.22
CA MET A 202 1.66 -18.22 7.60
C MET A 202 0.56 -19.16 8.10
N PRO A 203 0.92 -20.16 8.92
CA PRO A 203 2.28 -20.64 9.17
C PRO A 203 3.03 -21.07 7.90
N GLU A 204 4.35 -20.88 7.83
CA GLU A 204 5.13 -21.10 6.60
C GLU A 204 5.00 -22.54 6.06
N ASP A 205 4.90 -23.52 6.96
CA ASP A 205 4.77 -24.94 6.66
C ASP A 205 3.32 -25.37 6.38
N ASN A 206 2.34 -24.59 6.82
CA ASN A 206 0.93 -24.91 6.65
C ASN A 206 0.05 -23.64 6.55
N PRO A 207 0.16 -22.86 5.46
CA PRO A 207 -0.68 -21.67 5.26
C PRO A 207 -2.17 -22.02 5.25
N GLU A 208 -3.02 -21.06 5.63
CA GLU A 208 -4.48 -21.22 5.73
C GLU A 208 -4.97 -22.33 6.69
N SER A 209 -4.12 -22.76 7.63
CA SER A 209 -4.46 -23.82 8.58
C SER A 209 -5.34 -23.39 9.74
N MET A 210 -5.54 -22.09 9.91
CA MET A 210 -6.39 -21.48 10.94
C MET A 210 -7.65 -20.88 10.31
N THR A 211 -8.68 -20.70 11.12
CA THR A 211 -9.88 -19.98 10.71
C THR A 211 -9.60 -18.50 10.49
N GLU A 212 -10.39 -17.86 9.64
CA GLU A 212 -10.31 -16.40 9.40
C GLU A 212 -10.45 -15.60 10.71
N GLN A 213 -11.30 -16.04 11.63
CA GLN A 213 -11.46 -15.43 12.95
C GLN A 213 -10.18 -15.54 13.80
N GLU A 214 -9.50 -16.69 13.79
CA GLU A 214 -8.26 -16.85 14.55
C GLU A 214 -7.14 -15.97 13.99
N TYR A 215 -7.06 -15.79 12.66
CA TYR A 215 -6.11 -14.85 12.06
C TYR A 215 -6.37 -13.40 12.47
N ILE A 216 -7.63 -12.94 12.44
CA ILE A 216 -7.93 -11.55 12.81
C ILE A 216 -7.76 -11.31 14.32
N ASP A 217 -8.07 -12.32 15.15
CA ASP A 217 -7.81 -12.27 16.58
C ASP A 217 -6.30 -12.12 16.85
N VAL A 218 -5.45 -12.88 16.16
CA VAL A 218 -3.98 -12.74 16.25
C VAL A 218 -3.52 -11.34 15.82
N ILE A 219 -4.08 -10.78 14.75
CA ILE A 219 -3.78 -9.40 14.33
C ILE A 219 -4.17 -8.40 15.41
N ALA A 220 -5.35 -8.54 16.04
CA ALA A 220 -5.74 -7.69 17.17
C ALA A 220 -4.74 -7.79 18.34
N TYR A 221 -4.22 -8.99 18.62
CA TYR A 221 -3.16 -9.17 19.61
C TYR A 221 -1.85 -8.48 19.20
N MET A 222 -1.44 -8.57 17.93
CA MET A 222 -0.27 -7.86 17.41
C MET A 222 -0.40 -6.34 17.60
N LEU A 223 -1.58 -5.78 17.30
CA LEU A 223 -1.88 -4.36 17.51
C LEU A 223 -1.82 -3.99 19.00
N SER A 224 -2.39 -4.82 19.88
CA SER A 224 -2.31 -4.61 21.33
C SER A 224 -0.87 -4.58 21.85
N VAL A 225 -0.01 -5.51 21.40
CA VAL A 225 1.43 -5.52 21.76
C VAL A 225 2.18 -4.31 21.19
N GLY A 226 1.68 -3.79 20.07
CA GLY A 226 2.11 -2.55 19.43
C GLY A 226 1.60 -1.26 20.10
N GLU A 227 0.88 -1.37 21.21
CA GLU A 227 0.37 -0.25 22.02
C GLU A 227 -0.74 0.56 21.35
N MET A 228 -1.35 0.02 20.27
CA MET A 228 -2.58 0.59 19.72
C MET A 228 -3.74 0.41 20.71
N PRO A 229 -4.59 1.44 20.92
CA PRO A 229 -5.68 1.36 21.88
C PRO A 229 -6.74 0.36 21.43
N ALA A 230 -7.39 -0.28 22.39
CA ALA A 230 -8.61 -1.04 22.14
C ALA A 230 -9.83 -0.08 22.11
N GLY A 231 -10.85 -0.44 21.34
CA GLY A 231 -12.15 0.23 21.30
C GLY A 231 -13.31 -0.70 21.62
N GLY A 232 -14.50 -0.31 21.19
CA GLY A 232 -15.76 -0.99 21.52
C GLY A 232 -16.18 -2.07 20.52
N ASP A 233 -15.72 -1.98 19.27
CA ASP A 233 -16.12 -2.86 18.18
C ASP A 233 -15.00 -3.85 17.82
N GLU A 234 -15.42 -5.04 17.39
CA GLU A 234 -14.50 -6.12 17.02
C GLU A 234 -14.14 -6.05 15.53
N LEU A 235 -12.85 -6.22 15.20
CA LEU A 235 -12.42 -6.38 13.81
C LEU A 235 -13.10 -7.61 13.22
N GLN A 236 -13.78 -7.44 12.10
CA GLN A 236 -14.39 -8.54 11.37
C GLN A 236 -13.36 -9.21 10.44
N PRO A 237 -13.40 -10.54 10.29
CA PRO A 237 -12.45 -11.28 9.46
C PRO A 237 -12.78 -11.21 7.96
N ASP A 238 -13.12 -10.03 7.45
CA ASP A 238 -13.48 -9.81 6.04
C ASP A 238 -12.61 -8.72 5.40
N ALA A 239 -12.10 -8.99 4.20
CA ALA A 239 -11.16 -8.09 3.54
C ALA A 239 -11.76 -6.72 3.19
N ASP A 240 -13.07 -6.63 2.97
CA ASP A 240 -13.74 -5.38 2.59
C ASP A 240 -13.80 -4.40 3.78
N SER A 241 -14.18 -4.86 4.97
CA SER A 241 -14.18 -4.03 6.18
C SER A 241 -12.76 -3.65 6.62
N LEU A 242 -11.82 -4.59 6.50
CA LEU A 242 -10.42 -4.37 6.88
C LEU A 242 -9.66 -3.47 5.90
N ALA A 243 -10.15 -3.30 4.66
CA ALA A 243 -9.49 -2.46 3.66
C ALA A 243 -9.52 -0.97 4.03
N GLY A 244 -10.51 -0.56 4.84
CA GLY A 244 -10.64 0.79 5.37
C GLY A 244 -9.74 1.10 6.58
N VAL A 245 -9.10 0.09 7.17
CA VAL A 245 -8.30 0.26 8.40
C VAL A 245 -6.81 0.31 8.06
N ILE A 246 -6.19 1.48 8.19
CA ILE A 246 -4.79 1.73 7.80
C ILE A 246 -3.83 1.60 8.99
N ILE A 247 -2.76 0.85 8.78
CA ILE A 247 -1.62 0.76 9.68
C ILE A 247 -0.78 2.04 9.51
N LEU A 248 -0.73 2.89 10.53
CA LEU A 248 0.09 4.10 10.54
C LEU A 248 1.13 4.01 11.67
N GLY A 249 2.26 4.71 11.51
CA GLY A 249 3.15 4.99 12.64
C GLY A 249 2.44 5.83 13.71
N GLU A 250 2.94 5.81 14.94
CA GLU A 250 2.45 6.73 15.99
C GLU A 250 2.46 8.16 15.47
N ARG A 251 1.41 8.93 15.80
CA ARG A 251 1.26 10.34 15.43
C ARG A 251 2.24 11.20 16.23
N THR A 252 3.53 11.11 15.95
CA THR A 252 4.45 12.18 16.31
C THR A 252 4.18 13.37 15.36
N GLU A 253 3.88 14.55 15.94
CA GLU A 253 3.67 15.87 15.28
C GLU A 253 2.23 16.32 14.95
N MET A 254 1.33 16.26 15.94
CA MET A 254 0.37 17.37 16.13
C MET A 254 0.40 17.82 17.60
N GLU A 255 1.57 18.23 18.07
CA GLU A 255 1.63 19.15 19.21
C GLU A 255 1.70 20.57 18.62
N PRO A 256 0.70 21.45 18.86
CA PRO A 256 0.84 22.85 18.46
C PRO A 256 2.08 23.43 19.16
N PRO A 257 2.84 24.32 18.50
CA PRO A 257 4.04 24.89 19.10
C PRO A 257 3.66 25.50 20.45
N ARG A 258 4.31 25.02 21.52
CA ARG A 258 4.26 25.69 22.82
C ARG A 258 4.72 27.12 22.58
N LEU A 259 3.79 28.06 22.63
CA LEU A 259 4.09 29.47 22.75
C LEU A 259 4.86 29.61 24.06
N THR A 260 6.19 29.63 23.96
CA THR A 260 7.02 30.05 25.08
C THR A 260 6.62 31.49 25.36
N GLY A 261 6.00 31.68 26.52
CA GLY A 261 5.47 32.94 26.97
C GLY A 261 6.45 34.07 26.76
N ALA A 262 5.94 35.16 26.21
CA ALA A 262 6.61 36.44 26.21
C ALA A 262 7.01 36.78 27.64
N ASP A 263 8.27 37.17 27.73
CA ASP A 263 8.92 37.88 28.82
C ASP A 263 8.01 38.98 29.37
N GLU A 264 7.39 38.72 30.52
CA GLU A 264 6.93 39.76 31.43
C GLU A 264 7.87 39.74 32.64
N ARG A 265 8.79 40.70 32.68
CA ARG A 265 9.34 41.21 33.94
C ARG A 265 9.18 42.73 34.00
N PRO A 266 8.92 43.26 35.21
CA PRO A 266 8.43 44.62 35.45
C PRO A 266 9.48 45.70 35.25
#